data_AF-A0A3B0RVX7-F1
#
_entry.id   AF-A0A3B0RVX7-F1
#
_cell.length_a   1.000
_cell.length_b   1.000
_cell.length_c   1.000
_cell.angle_alpha   90.00
_cell.angle_beta   90.00
_cell.angle_gamma   90.00
#
_symmetry.space_group_name_H-M   'P 1'
#
loop_
_entity.id
_entity.type
_entity.pdbx_description
1 polymer ?
#
loop_
_entity_poly.entity_id
_entity_poly.type
_entity_poly.pdbx_seq_one_letter_code
_entity_poly.pdbx_strand_id
1 'polypeptide(L)' 'SARRLIWVNPLLRWEGFAPKARGISLMLPHVDAFRAGHSIATLEELGAVISSPSDSGEKARLMAQLGG' A
#
# COMPACT_ATOMS: atom_id res chain seq x y z
N SER A 1 -4.53 12.57 -15.12
CA SER A 1 -5.43 11.52 -14.64
C SER A 1 -4.63 10.23 -14.48
N ALA A 2 -4.68 9.59 -13.32
CA ALA A 2 -4.09 8.27 -13.10
C ALA A 2 -5.22 7.24 -12.98
N ARG A 3 -5.07 6.08 -13.62
CA ARG A 3 -6.07 5.00 -13.57
C ARG A 3 -5.94 4.14 -12.30
N ARG A 4 -4.75 4.11 -11.70
CA ARG A 4 -4.43 3.43 -10.43
C ARG A 4 -3.24 4.13 -9.77
N LEU A 5 -3.31 4.38 -8.46
CA LEU A 5 -2.28 5.00 -7.64
C LEU A 5 -1.75 3.98 -6.63
N ILE A 6 -0.52 3.53 -6.85
CA ILE A 6 0.16 2.55 -5.99
C ILE A 6 1.23 3.29 -5.19
N TRP A 7 1.14 3.23 -3.87
CA TRP A 7 2.12 3.85 -2.98
C TRP A 7 3.06 2.79 -2.41
N VAL A 8 4.33 2.93 -2.75
CA VAL A 8 5.40 2.04 -2.30
C VAL A 8 6.12 2.67 -1.10
N ASN A 9 6.20 1.96 0.02
CA ASN A 9 6.81 2.45 1.26
C ASN A 9 7.78 1.41 1.85
N PRO A 10 9.11 1.69 1.90
CA PRO A 10 10.10 0.74 2.42
C PRO A 10 9.97 0.46 3.92
N LEU A 11 9.26 1.32 4.67
CA LEU A 11 9.01 1.15 6.11
C LEU A 11 8.01 0.02 6.42
N LEU A 12 7.26 -0.46 5.43
CA LEU A 12 6.34 -1.60 5.61
C LEU A 12 7.06 -2.94 5.85
N ARG A 13 8.40 -2.99 5.70
CA ARG A 13 9.18 -4.19 6.03
C ARG A 13 9.16 -4.58 7.51
N TRP A 14 8.80 -3.63 8.36
CA TRP A 14 8.78 -3.82 9.80
C TRP A 14 7.42 -4.39 10.20
N GLU A 15 7.39 -5.59 10.78
CA GLU A 15 6.17 -6.31 11.15
C GLU A 15 5.22 -5.48 12.03
N GLY A 16 5.78 -4.64 12.91
CA GLY A 16 5.05 -3.73 13.78
C GLY A 16 4.67 -2.37 13.16
N PHE A 17 4.75 -2.22 11.83
CA PHE A 17 4.39 -0.96 11.20
C PHE A 17 2.92 -0.60 11.47
N ALA A 18 2.72 0.58 12.05
CA ALA A 18 1.41 1.16 12.34
C ALA A 18 1.33 2.59 11.75
N PRO A 19 0.18 3.00 11.19
CA PRO A 19 0.03 4.27 10.50
C PRO A 19 -0.20 5.44 11.47
N LYS A 20 0.76 5.67 12.37
CA LYS A 20 0.65 6.62 13.49
C LYS A 20 0.78 8.09 13.07
N ALA A 21 1.49 8.36 11.99
CA ALA A 21 1.69 9.73 11.52
C ALA A 21 0.45 10.22 10.76
N ARG A 22 -0.01 11.44 11.04
CA ARG A 22 -1.20 12.02 10.41
C ARG A 22 -1.17 11.98 8.88
N GLY A 23 0.01 12.19 8.28
CA GLY A 23 0.18 12.17 6.83
C GLY A 23 -0.18 10.82 6.21
N ILE A 24 0.25 9.70 6.81
CA ILE A 24 -0.08 8.38 6.28
C ILE A 24 -1.55 8.06 6.49
N SER A 25 -2.14 8.39 7.63
CA SER A 25 -3.55 8.13 7.91
C SER A 25 -4.47 8.87 6.94
N LEU A 26 -4.11 10.11 6.56
CA LEU A 26 -4.86 10.91 5.58
C LEU A 26 -4.68 10.40 4.14
N MET A 27 -3.49 9.92 3.78
CA MET A 27 -3.21 9.46 2.42
C MET A 27 -3.77 8.06 2.13
N LEU A 28 -3.84 7.19 3.15
CA LEU A 28 -4.19 5.77 3.00
C LEU A 28 -5.52 5.52 2.26
N PRO A 29 -6.61 6.27 2.50
CA PRO A 29 -7.88 6.08 1.78
C PRO A 29 -7.78 6.37 0.28
N HIS A 30 -6.85 7.25 -0.13
CA HIS A 30 -6.75 7.79 -1.48
C HIS A 30 -5.85 6.99 -2.44
N VAL A 31 -5.10 6.01 -1.93
CA VAL A 31 -4.27 5.13 -2.76
C VAL A 31 -5.03 3.84 -3.08
N ASP A 32 -4.83 3.25 -4.25
CA ASP A 32 -5.46 1.98 -4.60
C ASP A 32 -4.75 0.81 -3.92
N ALA A 33 -3.42 0.85 -3.88
CA ALA A 33 -2.61 -0.16 -3.21
C ALA A 33 -1.46 0.46 -2.42
N PHE A 34 -1.12 -0.17 -1.30
CA PHE A 34 0.00 0.23 -0.45
C PHE A 34 0.95 -0.97 -0.26
N ARG A 35 2.20 -0.85 -0.70
CA ARG A 35 3.13 -1.97 -0.84
C ARG A 35 4.51 -1.67 -0.27
N ALA A 36 5.19 -2.69 0.20
CA ALA A 36 6.53 -2.52 0.73
C ALA A 36 7.57 -2.34 -0.39
N GLY A 37 8.50 -1.40 -0.21
CA GLY A 37 9.45 -1.00 -1.25
C GLY A 37 10.78 -1.74 -1.29
N HIS A 38 10.89 -2.89 -0.64
CA HIS A 38 12.16 -3.60 -0.45
C HIS A 38 12.32 -4.83 -1.34
N SER A 39 11.60 -4.89 -2.46
CA SER A 39 11.86 -5.92 -3.46
C SER A 39 11.65 -5.34 -4.86
N ILE A 40 12.73 -5.28 -5.62
CA ILE A 40 12.70 -5.02 -7.06
C ILE A 40 12.01 -6.19 -7.80
N ALA A 41 11.88 -7.37 -7.18
CA ALA A 41 11.00 -8.45 -7.65
C ALA A 41 9.49 -8.06 -7.55
N THR A 42 9.14 -7.05 -6.74
CA THR A 42 7.79 -6.49 -6.64
C THR A 42 7.45 -5.61 -7.85
N LEU A 43 8.42 -5.17 -8.67
CA LEU A 43 8.16 -4.45 -9.93
C LEU A 43 7.79 -5.40 -11.08
N GLU A 44 8.29 -6.63 -11.10
CA GLU A 44 7.87 -7.68 -12.05
C GLU A 44 6.50 -8.24 -11.67
N GLU A 45 6.23 -8.45 -10.38
CA GLU A 45 4.89 -8.71 -9.87
C GLU A 45 3.93 -7.53 -10.05
N LEU A 46 4.41 -6.27 -10.06
CA LEU A 46 3.58 -5.09 -10.33
C LEU A 46 2.94 -5.17 -11.73
N GLY A 47 3.65 -5.73 -12.72
CA GLY A 47 3.11 -5.98 -14.07
C GLY A 47 1.98 -7.01 -14.06
N ALA A 48 2.13 -8.09 -13.29
CA ALA A 48 1.08 -9.10 -13.11
C ALA A 48 -0.12 -8.57 -12.28
N VAL A 49 0.13 -7.74 -11.28
CA VAL A 49 -0.88 -7.12 -10.39
C VAL A 49 -1.64 -5.97 -11.05
N ILE A 50 -1.03 -5.19 -11.95
CA ILE A 50 -1.78 -4.24 -12.78
C ILE A 50 -2.87 -4.96 -13.59
N SER A 51 -2.66 -6.25 -13.89
CA SER A 51 -3.65 -7.13 -14.54
C SER A 51 -4.71 -7.69 -13.58
N SER A 52 -4.56 -7.50 -12.27
CA SER A 52 -5.51 -7.90 -11.22
C SER A 52 -6.05 -6.67 -10.47
N PRO A 53 -7.25 -6.17 -10.84
CA PRO A 53 -7.81 -4.93 -10.31
C PRO A 53 -8.12 -4.96 -8.79
N SER A 54 -8.24 -6.15 -8.20
CA SER A 54 -8.69 -6.34 -6.82
C SER A 54 -7.58 -6.25 -5.76
N ASP A 55 -6.32 -6.12 -6.16
CA ASP A 55 -5.23 -6.09 -5.20
C ASP A 55 -5.05 -4.72 -4.53
N SER A 56 -5.29 -4.66 -3.21
CA SER A 56 -5.11 -3.47 -2.38
C SER A 56 -3.80 -3.45 -1.59
N GLY A 57 -3.01 -4.54 -1.62
CA GLY A 57 -1.89 -4.73 -0.71
C GLY A 57 -2.24 -4.50 0.75
N GLU A 58 -1.38 -3.75 1.46
CA GLU A 58 -1.46 -3.54 2.91
C GLU A 58 -2.50 -2.49 3.33
N LYS A 59 -3.18 -1.87 2.36
CA LYS A 59 -4.21 -0.86 2.61
C LYS A 59 -5.32 -1.40 3.50
N ALA A 60 -5.87 -2.58 3.18
CA ALA A 60 -7.01 -3.14 3.89
C ALA A 60 -6.72 -3.38 5.38
N ARG A 61 -5.56 -3.99 5.69
CA ARG A 61 -5.12 -4.24 7.06
C ARG A 61 -4.94 -2.93 7.84
N LEU A 62 -4.32 -1.92 7.25
CA LEU A 62 -4.04 -0.65 7.92
C LEU A 62 -5.30 0.22 8.06
N MET A 63 -6.25 0.14 7.13
CA MET A 63 -7.57 0.78 7.27
C MET A 63 -8.34 0.20 8.46
N ALA A 64 -8.28 -1.11 8.68
CA ALA A 64 -8.89 -1.73 9.85
C ALA A 64 -8.28 -1.24 11.18
N GLN A 65 -6.98 -0.90 11.19
CA GLN A 65 -6.30 -0.33 12.37
C GLN A 65 -6.64 1.16 12.62
N LEU A 66 -7.13 1.88 11.62
CA LEU A 66 -7.55 3.29 11.76
C LEU A 66 -9.00 3.43 12.24
N GLY A 67 -9.82 2.40 12.07
CA GLY A 67 -11.23 2.39 12.47
C GLY A 67 -11.49 1.80 13.87
N GLY A 68 -10.44 1.37 14.58
CA GLY A 68 -10.49 0.89 15.95
C GLY A 68 -10.01 1.93 16.96
#